data_AF-A0A1L4BUW4-F1
#
_entry.id   AF-A0A1L4BUW4-F1
#
_cell.length_a   1.000
_cell.length_b   1.000
_cell.length_c   1.000
_cell.angle_alpha   90.00
_cell.angle_beta   90.00
_cell.angle_gamma   90.00
#
_symmetry.space_group_name_H-M   'P 1'
#
loop_
_entity.id
_entity.type
_entity.pdbx_description
1 polymer ?
#
loop_
_entity_poly.entity_id
_entity_poly.type
_entity_poly.pdbx_seq_one_letter_code
_entity_poly.pdbx_strand_id
1 'polypeptide(L)'
;MPLYPEIEPYNEEYLKVSDTHTIFFEECGNPEGKPVVFIHGGPGGGIQPSYRQYFNPQKYRIILVDQRGCGKSTPFADLHENTTWYLIEDFEKIRKKLNIRPLAKY
;
A
#
# COMPACT_ATOMS: atom_id res chain seq x y z
N MET A 1 -5.24 18.51 14.89
CA MET A 1 -4.33 17.55 15.58
C MET A 1 -3.06 17.44 14.74
N PRO A 2 -1.87 17.43 15.36
CA PRO A 2 -0.63 17.23 14.63
C PRO A 2 -0.51 15.79 14.10
N LEU A 3 0.38 15.58 13.13
CA LEU A 3 0.81 14.26 12.68
C LEU A 3 1.51 13.49 13.81
N TYR A 4 1.52 12.16 13.75
CA TYR A 4 2.38 11.35 14.61
C TYR A 4 3.87 11.58 14.25
N PRO A 5 4.83 11.25 15.14
CA PRO A 5 6.26 11.34 14.81
C PRO A 5 6.62 10.56 13.54
N GLU A 6 7.69 10.98 12.87
CA GLU A 6 8.24 10.28 11.71
C GLU A 6 8.66 8.85 12.09
N ILE A 7 8.40 7.91 11.17
CA ILE A 7 8.75 6.49 11.30
C ILE A 7 9.25 5.98 9.94
N GLU A 8 10.09 4.96 9.99
CA GLU A 8 10.54 4.22 8.82
C GLU A 8 9.76 2.91 8.65
N PRO A 9 9.67 2.37 7.43
CA PRO A 9 9.08 1.08 7.20
C PRO A 9 9.96 0.01 7.82
N TYR A 10 9.33 -0.99 8.44
CA TYR A 10 10.04 -2.18 8.89
C TYR A 10 10.13 -3.25 7.79
N ASN A 11 9.33 -3.11 6.73
CA ASN A 11 9.34 -3.98 5.56
C ASN A 11 9.02 -3.17 4.28
N GLU A 12 9.76 -3.44 3.21
CA GLU A 12 9.54 -2.88 1.87
C GLU A 12 9.57 -4.03 0.87
N GLU A 13 8.54 -4.16 0.04
CA GLU A 13 8.42 -5.29 -0.88
C GLU A 13 7.90 -4.88 -2.27
N TYR A 14 8.24 -5.71 -3.25
CA TYR A 14 7.74 -5.63 -4.62
C TYR A 14 6.94 -6.89 -4.94
N LEU A 15 5.69 -6.72 -5.36
CA LEU A 15 4.79 -7.80 -5.73
C LEU A 15 4.50 -7.78 -7.22
N LYS A 16 4.95 -8.82 -7.94
CA LYS A 16 4.53 -9.03 -9.33
C LYS A 16 3.03 -9.36 -9.35
N VAL A 17 2.22 -8.49 -9.97
CA VAL A 17 0.75 -8.63 -10.03
C VAL A 17 0.25 -9.06 -11.41
N SER A 18 1.05 -8.88 -12.45
CA SER A 18 0.84 -9.39 -13.80
C SER A 18 2.19 -9.61 -14.49
N ASP A 19 2.19 -10.03 -15.75
CA ASP A 19 3.43 -10.11 -16.53
C ASP A 19 4.07 -8.75 -16.81
N THR A 20 3.28 -7.69 -16.75
CA THR A 20 3.74 -6.31 -16.94
C THR A 20 4.05 -5.62 -15.62
N HIS A 21 3.16 -5.69 -14.63
CA HIS A 21 3.21 -4.82 -13.46
C HIS A 21 3.79 -5.48 -12.22
N THR A 22 4.67 -4.73 -11.54
CA THR A 22 5.21 -5.03 -10.22
C THR A 22 4.93 -3.87 -9.29
N ILE A 23 4.20 -4.14 -8.21
CA ILE A 23 3.71 -3.16 -7.25
C ILE A 23 4.62 -3.06 -6.05
N PHE A 24 5.09 -1.86 -5.75
CA PHE A 24 5.78 -1.56 -4.51
C PHE A 24 4.76 -1.32 -3.38
N PHE A 25 5.04 -1.90 -2.21
CA PHE A 25 4.36 -1.53 -0.97
C PHE A 25 5.31 -1.58 0.22
N GLU A 26 5.00 -0.82 1.26
CA GLU A 26 5.75 -0.78 2.51
C GLU A 26 4.84 -1.03 3.71
N GLU A 27 5.42 -1.58 4.77
CA GLU A 27 4.76 -1.80 6.04
C GLU A 27 5.44 -1.01 7.17
N CYS A 28 4.63 -0.24 7.89
CA CYS A 28 5.08 0.66 8.96
C CYS A 28 4.27 0.44 10.24
N GLY A 29 4.75 0.99 11.36
CA GLY A 29 4.07 0.92 12.65
C GLY A 29 4.25 -0.43 13.34
N ASN A 30 3.17 -0.96 13.92
CA ASN A 30 3.19 -2.17 14.73
C ASN A 30 2.81 -3.40 13.86
N PRO A 31 3.70 -4.37 13.62
CA PRO A 31 3.40 -5.59 12.84
C PRO A 31 2.22 -6.41 13.37
N GLU A 32 1.98 -6.36 14.69
CA GLU A 32 0.87 -7.03 15.38
C GLU A 32 -0.35 -6.11 15.57
N GLY A 33 -0.29 -4.89 15.02
CA GLY A 33 -1.33 -3.89 15.10
C GLY A 33 -2.52 -4.20 14.21
N LYS A 34 -3.59 -3.40 14.36
CA LYS A 34 -4.75 -3.47 13.45
C LYS A 34 -4.29 -3.10 12.03
N PRO A 35 -4.54 -3.92 10.99
CA PRO A 35 -4.14 -3.59 9.63
C PRO A 35 -4.94 -2.39 9.11
N VAL A 36 -4.25 -1.45 8.47
CA VAL A 36 -4.83 -0.32 7.74
C VAL A 36 -4.07 -0.13 6.43
N VAL A 37 -4.80 0.03 5.33
CA VAL A 37 -4.21 0.35 4.02
C VAL A 37 -4.45 1.81 3.70
N PHE A 38 -3.40 2.51 3.27
CA PHE A 38 -3.51 3.87 2.75
C PHE A 38 -3.60 3.82 1.22
N ILE A 39 -4.63 4.45 0.67
CA ILE A 39 -4.84 4.56 -0.78
C ILE A 39 -4.54 6.01 -1.17
N HIS A 40 -3.40 6.26 -1.83
CA HIS A 40 -3.05 7.59 -2.29
C HIS A 40 -3.96 8.06 -3.44
N GLY A 41 -4.02 9.39 -3.61
CA GLY A 41 -4.77 10.04 -4.68
C GLY A 41 -3.97 10.26 -5.97
N GLY A 42 -4.47 11.14 -6.82
CA GLY A 42 -3.92 11.46 -8.14
C GLY A 42 -5.02 11.31 -9.21
N PRO A 43 -5.18 10.13 -9.86
CA PRO A 43 -4.39 8.90 -9.71
C PRO A 43 -2.93 9.07 -10.17
N GLY A 44 -2.04 8.15 -9.76
CA GLY A 44 -0.62 8.17 -10.13
C GLY A 44 0.29 9.05 -9.24
N GLY A 45 -0.18 9.48 -8.07
CA GLY A 45 0.60 10.36 -7.18
C GLY A 45 1.75 9.68 -6.41
N GLY A 46 1.61 8.38 -6.13
CA GLY A 46 2.54 7.63 -5.27
C GLY A 46 2.43 7.96 -3.78
N ILE A 47 3.10 7.17 -2.96
CA ILE A 47 3.17 7.34 -1.50
C ILE A 47 4.22 8.40 -1.12
N GLN A 48 4.03 9.05 0.03
CA GLN A 48 4.98 9.99 0.61
C GLN A 48 5.31 9.57 2.05
N PRO A 49 6.54 9.82 2.56
CA PRO A 49 6.90 9.46 3.94
C PRO A 49 5.94 9.99 4.99
N SER A 50 5.36 11.17 4.75
CA SER A 50 4.39 11.81 5.66
C SER A 50 3.09 11.00 5.85
N TYR A 51 2.73 10.13 4.90
CA TYR A 51 1.51 9.30 4.99
C TYR A 51 1.62 8.25 6.11
N ARG A 52 2.84 7.88 6.51
CA ARG A 52 3.09 7.00 7.66
C ARG A 52 2.61 7.62 8.98
N GLN A 53 2.54 8.95 9.03
CA GLN A 53 2.26 9.73 10.24
C GLN A 53 0.75 9.99 10.48
N TYR A 54 -0.14 9.49 9.61
CA TYR A 54 -1.59 9.64 9.76
C TYR A 54 -2.22 8.67 10.75
N PHE A 55 -1.53 7.57 11.05
CA PHE A 55 -2.04 6.50 11.91
C PHE A 55 -1.16 6.36 13.15
N ASN A 56 -1.76 5.95 14.27
CA ASN A 56 -1.00 5.70 15.49
C ASN A 56 -0.07 4.49 15.28
N PRO A 57 1.27 4.67 15.29
CA PRO A 57 2.20 3.60 14.93
C PRO A 57 2.26 2.48 15.96
N GLN A 58 1.80 2.71 17.20
CA GLN A 58 1.74 1.68 18.23
C GLN A 58 0.51 0.77 18.08
N LYS A 59 -0.54 1.25 17.40
CA LYS A 59 -1.83 0.54 17.29
C LYS A 59 -2.06 -0.09 15.92
N TYR A 60 -1.45 0.45 14.88
CA TYR A 60 -1.73 0.07 13.49
C TYR A 60 -0.52 -0.57 12.82
N ARG A 61 -0.80 -1.64 12.07
CA ARG A 61 0.04 -2.14 10.98
C ARG A 61 -0.35 -1.36 9.74
N ILE A 62 0.50 -0.44 9.30
CA ILE A 62 0.18 0.51 8.24
C ILE A 62 0.75 -0.03 6.94
N ILE A 63 -0.09 -0.21 5.91
CA ILE A 63 0.31 -0.66 4.57
C ILE A 63 0.16 0.52 3.62
N LEU A 64 1.26 0.95 3.01
CA LEU A 64 1.26 1.98 1.97
C LEU A 64 1.64 1.34 0.64
N VAL A 65 0.89 1.64 -0.42
CA VAL A 65 1.02 0.97 -1.73
C VAL A 65 1.17 2.02 -2.82
N ASP A 66 2.20 1.91 -3.64
CA ASP A 66 2.30 2.66 -4.89
C ASP A 66 1.45 1.96 -5.97
N GLN A 67 0.42 2.62 -6.48
CA GLN A 67 -0.43 2.04 -7.54
C GLN A 67 0.35 1.85 -8.86
N ARG A 68 -0.23 1.09 -9.80
CA ARG A 68 0.35 0.85 -11.13
C ARG A 68 0.79 2.16 -11.80
N GLY A 69 1.98 2.15 -12.39
CA GLY A 69 2.50 3.28 -13.15
C GLY A 69 3.02 4.47 -12.33
N CYS A 70 3.15 4.38 -11.00
CA CYS A 70 3.63 5.50 -10.20
C CYS A 70 4.54 5.10 -9.04
N GLY A 71 5.18 6.11 -8.44
CA GLY A 71 6.10 5.91 -7.31
C GLY A 71 7.23 4.94 -7.65
N LYS A 72 7.45 3.97 -6.77
CA LYS A 72 8.40 2.87 -6.96
C LYS A 72 7.82 1.69 -7.74
N SER A 73 6.52 1.66 -8.03
CA SER A 73 5.91 0.60 -8.84
C SER A 73 6.39 0.68 -10.29
N THR A 74 6.55 -0.48 -10.91
CA THR A 74 7.12 -0.61 -12.25
C THR A 74 6.17 -1.34 -13.20
N PRO A 75 6.15 -0.98 -14.50
CA PRO A 75 6.89 0.13 -15.11
C PRO A 75 6.29 1.51 -14.78
N PHE A 76 7.16 2.52 -14.64
CA PHE A 76 6.75 3.89 -14.34
C PHE A 76 6.00 4.53 -15.53
N ALA A 77 4.95 5.31 -15.23
CA ALA A 77 4.06 5.98 -16.18
C ALA A 77 3.33 5.05 -17.18
N ASP A 78 3.27 3.75 -16.90
CA ASP A 78 2.61 2.79 -17.77
C ASP A 78 1.08 2.77 -17.57
N LEU A 79 0.36 2.75 -18.69
CA LEU A 79 -1.10 2.78 -18.75
C LEU A 79 -1.70 1.42 -19.12
N HIS A 80 -0.89 0.44 -19.53
CA HIS A 80 -1.38 -0.90 -19.82
C HIS A 80 -1.86 -1.54 -18.53
N GLU A 81 -3.01 -2.23 -18.59
CA GLU A 81 -3.62 -2.84 -17.40
C GLU A 81 -3.77 -1.87 -16.19
N ASN A 82 -3.89 -0.56 -16.43
CA ASN A 82 -3.98 0.44 -15.36
C ASN A 82 -5.41 0.99 -15.27
N THR A 83 -6.32 0.16 -14.73
CA THR A 83 -7.73 0.51 -14.53
C THR A 83 -8.14 0.30 -13.08
N THR A 84 -9.24 0.90 -12.66
CA THR A 84 -9.78 0.73 -11.30
C THR A 84 -9.94 -0.74 -10.90
N TRP A 85 -10.37 -1.60 -11.81
CA TRP A 85 -10.56 -3.02 -11.54
C TRP A 85 -9.24 -3.75 -11.27
N TYR A 86 -8.20 -3.44 -12.05
CA TYR A 86 -6.86 -3.97 -11.80
C TYR A 86 -6.29 -3.48 -10.46
N LEU A 87 -6.51 -2.22 -10.09
CA LEU A 87 -6.08 -1.70 -8.79
C LEU A 87 -6.79 -2.44 -7.64
N ILE A 88 -8.09 -2.69 -7.75
CA ILE A 88 -8.85 -3.49 -6.76
C ILE A 88 -8.26 -4.89 -6.61
N GLU A 89 -7.94 -5.56 -7.73
CA GLU A 89 -7.31 -6.88 -7.71
C GLU A 89 -5.93 -6.87 -7.06
N ASP A 90 -5.14 -5.81 -7.30
CA ASP A 90 -3.80 -5.69 -6.72
C ASP A 90 -3.86 -5.51 -5.19
N PHE A 91 -4.78 -4.69 -4.69
CA PHE A 91 -5.02 -4.58 -3.25
C PHE A 91 -5.44 -5.92 -2.64
N GLU A 92 -6.25 -6.72 -3.32
CA GLU A 92 -6.60 -8.07 -2.87
C GLU A 92 -5.42 -9.03 -2.91
N LYS A 93 -4.53 -8.94 -3.91
CA LYS A 93 -3.27 -9.73 -3.95
C LYS A 93 -2.35 -9.37 -2.78
N ILE A 94 -2.18 -8.08 -2.48
CA ILE A 94 -1.40 -7.61 -1.32
C ILE A 94 -2.04 -8.10 -0.01
N ARG A 95 -3.36 -7.95 0.15
CA ARG A 95 -4.09 -8.43 1.34
C ARG A 95 -3.85 -9.91 1.60
N LYS A 96 -3.95 -10.74 0.55
CA LYS A 96 -3.70 -12.18 0.62
C LYS A 96 -2.24 -12.49 0.96
N LYS A 97 -1.27 -11.83 0.31
CA LYS A 97 0.16 -11.99 0.59
C LYS A 97 0.50 -11.69 2.04
N LEU A 98 -0.09 -10.65 2.62
CA LEU A 98 0.11 -10.25 4.01
C LEU A 98 -0.73 -11.07 5.02
N ASN A 99 -1.47 -12.08 4.55
CA ASN A 99 -2.37 -12.92 5.35
C ASN A 99 -3.40 -12.11 6.16
N ILE A 100 -3.82 -10.95 5.65
CA ILE A 100 -4.82 -10.10 6.29
C ILE A 100 -6.20 -10.69 6.00
N ARG A 101 -6.93 -11.09 7.05
CA ARG A 101 -8.28 -11.62 6.90
C ARG A 101 -9.25 -10.54 6.40
N PRO A 102 -10.20 -10.87 5.50
CA PRO A 102 -11.27 -9.94 5.15
C PRO A 102 -12.11 -9.66 6.40
N LEU A 103 -12.73 -8.48 6.45
CA LEU A 103 -13.78 -8.22 7.43
C LEU A 103 -14.85 -9.30 7.25
N ALA A 104 -15.29 -9.91 8.35
CA ALA A 104 -16.37 -10.88 8.31
C ALA A 104 -17.56 -10.24 7.58
N LYS A 105 -18.01 -10.87 6.48
CA LYS A 105 -19.28 -10.50 5.87
C LYS A 105 -20.37 -10.89 6.86
N TYR A 106 -21.26 -9.94 7.15
CA TYR A 106 -22.48 -10.16 7.93
C TYR A 106 -23.28 -11.35 7.41
#